data_AF-A0A8X6VTQ9-F1
#
_entry.id   AF-A0A8X6VTQ9-F1
#
_cell.length_a   1.000
_cell.length_b   1.000
_cell.length_c   1.000
_cell.angle_alpha   90.00
_cell.angle_beta   90.00
_cell.angle_gamma   90.00
#
_symmetry.space_group_name_H-M   'P 1'
#
loop_
_entity.id
_entity.type
_entity.pdbx_description
1 polymer ?
#
loop_
_entity_poly.entity_id
_entity_poly.type
_entity_poly.pdbx_seq_one_letter_code
_entity_poly.pdbx_strand_id
1 'polypeptide(L)'
;MLSSWGPLKRYFIEQGSDNCPTALWAILSDQENEISGEANPTYNELDLYFTHNFMTSFQEIILLVEKHTTAAFNLHNIMVKFHDTISKKINDKYFRIKVHVALKKGHLSDHEVEKFTKNATNAYHRALAYIEKWYPFENQYYKTFSCLNLECGRLPTLDQLLELWSISPWKQQTPPEQIYDELAALQSVFPSLKLEGNSIEMWCKFFQKEEAPNLLKIVQFVCSVPVSNAFVERMFSVFD
;
A
#
# COMPACT_ATOMS: atom_id res chain seq x y z
N MET A 1 -15.45 8.09 10.73
CA MET A 1 -16.75 7.85 10.05
C MET A 1 -17.62 6.83 10.77
N LEU A 2 -17.13 5.62 11.07
CA LEU A 2 -17.97 4.56 11.66
C LEU A 2 -18.39 4.78 13.12
N SER A 3 -17.58 5.46 13.93
CA SER A 3 -17.93 5.86 15.30
C SER A 3 -19.05 6.92 15.35
N SER A 4 -19.27 7.63 14.24
CA SER A 4 -20.33 8.62 14.09
C SER A 4 -21.52 8.09 13.30
N TRP A 5 -21.53 6.82 12.88
CA TRP A 5 -22.57 6.27 12.01
C TRP A 5 -23.94 6.21 12.70
N GLY A 6 -24.01 5.79 13.97
CA GLY A 6 -25.27 5.82 14.74
C GLY A 6 -25.88 7.23 14.84
N PRO A 7 -25.10 8.24 15.27
CA PRO A 7 -25.55 9.64 15.26
C PRO A 7 -25.92 10.17 13.87
N LEU A 8 -25.14 9.87 12.82
CA LEU A 8 -25.43 10.28 11.45
C LEU A 8 -26.71 9.64 10.91
N LYS A 9 -26.92 8.35 11.17
CA LYS A 9 -28.13 7.61 10.80
C LYS A 9 -29.36 8.24 11.43
N ARG A 10 -29.34 8.55 12.74
CA ARG A 10 -30.44 9.27 13.40
C ARG A 10 -30.71 10.63 12.76
N TYR A 11 -29.65 11.42 12.54
CA TYR A 11 -29.78 12.74 11.93
C TYR A 11 -30.48 12.68 10.56
N PHE A 12 -30.08 11.77 9.68
CA PHE A 12 -30.68 11.67 8.34
C PHE A 12 -32.08 11.04 8.33
N ILE A 13 -32.40 10.15 9.29
CA ILE A 13 -33.76 9.63 9.46
C ILE A 13 -34.71 10.72 9.97
N GLU A 14 -34.26 11.51 10.96
CA GLU A 14 -35.04 12.62 11.55
C GLU A 14 -35.38 13.73 10.53
N GLN A 15 -34.62 13.85 9.43
CA GLN A 15 -34.91 14.80 8.36
C GLN A 15 -36.08 14.38 7.45
N GLY A 16 -36.47 13.10 7.47
CA GLY A 16 -37.54 12.56 6.63
C GLY A 16 -37.20 12.43 5.14
N SER A 17 -38.09 11.79 4.38
CA SER A 17 -37.93 11.53 2.94
C SER A 17 -37.72 12.79 2.10
N ASP A 18 -38.29 13.90 2.56
CA ASP A 18 -38.40 15.12 1.76
C ASP A 18 -37.13 15.97 1.83
N ASN A 19 -36.30 15.78 2.87
CA ASN A 19 -35.07 16.55 3.08
C ASN A 19 -33.79 15.70 3.04
N CYS A 20 -33.90 14.37 3.00
CA CYS A 20 -32.75 13.47 2.85
C CYS A 20 -32.50 13.15 1.37
N PRO A 21 -31.25 13.19 0.87
CA PRO A 21 -30.95 12.81 -0.51
C PRO A 21 -31.52 11.43 -0.84
N THR A 22 -32.23 11.30 -1.97
CA THR A 22 -33.03 10.10 -2.31
C THR A 22 -32.23 8.79 -2.22
N ALA A 23 -30.95 8.81 -2.61
CA ALA A 23 -30.07 7.65 -2.50
C ALA A 23 -29.73 7.28 -1.05
N LEU A 24 -29.56 8.27 -0.17
CA LEU A 24 -29.35 8.04 1.27
C LEU A 24 -30.66 7.64 1.95
N TRP A 25 -31.77 8.28 1.60
CA TRP A 25 -33.09 7.91 2.11
C TRP A 25 -33.41 6.46 1.76
N ALA A 26 -33.20 6.03 0.52
CA ALA A 26 -33.40 4.63 0.11
C ALA A 26 -32.52 3.62 0.88
N ILE A 27 -31.37 4.04 1.41
CA ILE A 27 -30.49 3.21 2.23
C ILE A 27 -30.96 3.15 3.69
N LEU A 28 -31.56 4.24 4.18
CA LEU A 28 -31.88 4.48 5.59
C LEU A 28 -33.36 4.20 5.94
N SER A 29 -34.28 4.38 5.00
CA SER A 29 -35.73 4.22 5.18
C SER A 29 -36.13 2.77 5.47
N ASP A 30 -35.44 1.81 4.86
CA ASP A 30 -35.62 0.38 5.15
C ASP A 30 -35.16 0.02 6.58
N GLN A 31 -34.51 0.96 7.28
CA GLN A 31 -33.91 0.79 8.61
C GLN A 31 -34.63 1.61 9.69
N GLU A 32 -35.79 2.20 9.39
CA GLU A 32 -36.56 3.06 10.29
C GLU A 32 -37.13 2.28 11.50
N ASN A 33 -37.50 1.01 11.28
CA ASN A 33 -37.92 0.06 12.33
C ASN A 33 -36.79 -0.86 12.83
N GLU A 34 -35.69 -0.93 12.09
CA GLU A 34 -34.47 -1.63 12.44
C GLU A 34 -33.40 -0.61 12.86
N ILE A 35 -33.57 -0.07 14.07
CA ILE A 35 -32.39 0.35 14.83
C ILE A 35 -31.63 -0.95 15.11
N SER A 36 -30.90 -1.44 14.10
CA SER A 36 -29.91 -2.49 14.23
C SER A 36 -28.99 -2.05 15.36
N GLY A 37 -29.20 -2.63 16.54
CA GLY A 37 -28.18 -2.58 17.57
C GLY A 37 -26.90 -3.08 16.93
N GLU A 38 -25.74 -2.57 17.35
CA GLU A 38 -24.42 -2.90 16.78
C GLU A 38 -24.17 -4.42 16.60
N ALA A 39 -24.99 -5.27 17.22
CA ALA A 39 -25.06 -6.70 17.05
C ALA A 39 -25.47 -7.19 15.65
N ASN A 40 -26.48 -6.63 14.98
CA ASN A 40 -27.07 -7.24 13.76
C ASN A 40 -27.16 -6.21 12.62
N PRO A 41 -26.07 -5.98 11.88
CA PRO A 41 -26.08 -4.98 10.81
C PRO A 41 -26.93 -5.42 9.61
N THR A 42 -27.60 -4.47 8.99
CA THR A 42 -28.39 -4.68 7.75
C THR A 42 -27.48 -4.96 6.56
N TYR A 43 -28.05 -5.42 5.44
CA TYR A 43 -27.31 -5.62 4.17
C TYR A 43 -26.54 -4.36 3.75
N ASN A 44 -27.19 -3.19 3.76
CA ASN A 44 -26.56 -1.93 3.39
C ASN A 44 -25.43 -1.53 4.36
N GLU A 45 -25.58 -1.84 5.65
CA GLU A 45 -24.52 -1.61 6.63
C GLU A 45 -23.30 -2.52 6.40
N LEU A 46 -23.51 -3.74 5.89
CA LEU A 46 -22.40 -4.60 5.44
C LEU A 46 -21.65 -3.99 4.26
N ASP A 47 -22.35 -3.46 3.27
CA ASP A 47 -21.73 -2.77 2.13
C ASP A 47 -20.93 -1.54 2.58
N LEU A 48 -21.42 -0.79 3.56
CA LEU A 48 -20.68 0.33 4.15
C LEU A 48 -19.43 -0.13 4.91
N TYR A 49 -19.54 -1.18 5.72
CA TYR A 49 -18.39 -1.73 6.45
C TYR A 49 -17.33 -2.29 5.50
N PHE A 50 -17.75 -2.94 4.42
CA PHE A 50 -16.86 -3.44 3.38
C PHE A 50 -16.21 -2.29 2.61
N THR A 51 -16.99 -1.34 2.11
CA THR A 51 -16.47 -0.17 1.38
C THR A 51 -15.44 0.58 2.21
N HIS A 52 -15.73 0.83 3.49
CA HIS A 52 -14.76 1.47 4.39
C HIS A 52 -13.47 0.65 4.50
N ASN A 53 -13.56 -0.66 4.73
CA ASN A 53 -12.39 -1.55 4.84
C ASN A 53 -11.56 -1.56 3.54
N PHE A 54 -12.25 -1.65 2.41
CA PHE A 54 -11.69 -1.67 1.08
C PHE A 54 -10.94 -0.37 0.81
N MET A 55 -11.59 0.79 0.98
CA MET A 55 -10.99 2.10 0.78
C MET A 55 -9.81 2.38 1.73
N THR A 56 -9.92 1.95 2.99
CA THR A 56 -8.82 2.08 3.96
C THR A 56 -7.57 1.33 3.47
N SER A 57 -7.74 0.15 2.86
CA SER A 57 -6.62 -0.65 2.34
C SER A 57 -5.87 0.10 1.23
N PHE A 58 -6.56 0.86 0.37
CA PHE A 58 -5.93 1.69 -0.66
C PHE A 58 -5.27 2.93 -0.05
N GLN A 59 -5.97 3.60 0.88
CA GLN A 59 -5.46 4.80 1.53
C GLN A 59 -4.14 4.54 2.26
N GLU A 60 -4.02 3.40 2.95
CA GLU A 60 -2.78 3.00 3.62
C GLU A 60 -1.60 2.90 2.65
N ILE A 61 -1.83 2.38 1.43
CA ILE A 61 -0.79 2.26 0.40
C ILE A 61 -0.45 3.62 -0.22
N ILE A 62 -1.46 4.45 -0.51
CA ILE A 62 -1.25 5.81 -1.02
C ILE A 62 -0.37 6.61 -0.06
N LEU A 63 -0.74 6.64 1.23
CA LEU A 63 0.03 7.33 2.27
C LEU A 63 1.45 6.77 2.42
N LEU A 64 1.61 5.44 2.28
CA LEU A 64 2.92 4.81 2.35
C LEU A 64 3.81 5.21 1.17
N VAL A 65 3.26 5.26 -0.04
CA VAL A 65 4.00 5.65 -1.25
C VAL A 65 4.32 7.15 -1.26
N GLU A 66 3.45 7.99 -0.71
CA GLU A 66 3.65 9.46 -0.66
C GLU A 66 4.59 9.94 0.46
N LYS A 67 4.90 9.06 1.40
CA LYS A 67 5.79 9.35 2.53
C LYS A 67 7.18 9.78 2.02
N HIS A 68 7.72 10.83 2.62
CA HIS A 68 9.04 11.38 2.26
C HIS A 68 10.21 10.39 2.44
N THR A 69 10.04 9.36 3.27
CA THR A 69 11.06 8.31 3.49
C THR A 69 10.94 7.15 2.50
N THR A 70 9.94 7.15 1.62
CA THR A 70 9.74 6.06 0.67
C THR A 70 10.55 6.34 -0.59
N ALA A 71 11.58 5.54 -0.81
CA ALA A 71 12.44 5.60 -1.99
C ALA A 71 12.02 4.57 -3.04
N ALA A 72 12.58 4.71 -4.25
CA ALA A 72 12.29 3.83 -5.38
C ALA A 72 12.52 2.34 -5.07
N PHE A 73 13.54 2.01 -4.27
CA PHE A 73 13.81 0.65 -3.83
C PHE A 73 12.79 0.06 -2.84
N ASN A 74 11.88 0.87 -2.29
CA ASN A 74 10.79 0.39 -1.46
C ASN A 74 9.54 0.00 -2.27
N LEU A 75 9.34 0.63 -3.43
CA LEU A 75 8.07 0.60 -4.16
C LEU A 75 7.64 -0.82 -4.55
N HIS A 76 8.54 -1.64 -5.08
CA HIS A 76 8.20 -3.00 -5.48
C HIS A 76 7.70 -3.85 -4.31
N ASN A 77 8.39 -3.78 -3.17
CA ASN A 77 7.97 -4.54 -1.98
C ASN A 77 6.63 -4.05 -1.44
N ILE A 78 6.35 -2.74 -1.49
CA ILE A 78 5.06 -2.16 -1.11
C ILE A 78 3.95 -2.73 -2.00
N MET A 79 4.15 -2.71 -3.31
CA MET A 79 3.16 -3.17 -4.28
C MET A 79 2.93 -4.67 -4.21
N VAL A 80 3.99 -5.47 -4.04
CA VAL A 80 3.88 -6.94 -3.86
C VAL A 80 3.09 -7.25 -2.59
N LYS A 81 3.44 -6.62 -1.47
CA LYS A 81 2.71 -6.80 -0.21
C LYS A 81 1.25 -6.40 -0.33
N PHE A 82 0.94 -5.34 -1.08
CA PHE A 82 -0.44 -4.92 -1.32
C PHE A 82 -1.21 -5.95 -2.15
N HIS A 83 -0.63 -6.39 -3.26
CA HIS A 83 -1.19 -7.45 -4.11
C HIS A 83 -1.46 -8.73 -3.29
N ASP A 84 -0.46 -9.22 -2.56
CA ASP A 84 -0.59 -10.41 -1.70
C ASP A 84 -1.68 -10.24 -0.65
N THR A 85 -1.81 -9.05 -0.07
CA THR A 85 -2.84 -8.74 0.92
C THR A 85 -4.24 -8.82 0.32
N ILE A 86 -4.47 -8.28 -0.87
CA ILE A 86 -5.78 -8.35 -1.54
C ILE A 86 -6.06 -9.79 -2.00
N SER A 87 -5.08 -10.47 -2.58
CA SER A 87 -5.17 -11.88 -2.98
C SER A 87 -5.54 -12.79 -1.81
N LYS A 88 -4.90 -12.58 -0.65
CA LYS A 88 -5.23 -13.29 0.58
C LYS A 88 -6.65 -13.00 1.06
N LYS A 89 -7.10 -11.74 1.02
CA LYS A 89 -8.49 -11.38 1.37
C LYS A 89 -9.52 -12.08 0.48
N ILE A 90 -9.22 -12.29 -0.79
CA ILE A 90 -10.07 -13.08 -1.72
C ILE A 90 -10.11 -14.55 -1.29
N ASN A 91 -8.93 -15.17 -1.12
CA ASN A 91 -8.82 -16.59 -0.78
C ASN A 91 -9.49 -16.92 0.56
N ASP A 92 -9.29 -16.05 1.55
CA ASP A 92 -9.85 -16.21 2.90
C ASP A 92 -11.32 -15.73 2.97
N LYS A 93 -11.89 -15.19 1.89
CA LYS A 93 -13.19 -14.49 1.86
C LYS A 93 -13.33 -13.47 3.01
N TYR A 94 -12.26 -12.70 3.23
CA TYR A 94 -12.17 -11.75 4.33
C TYR A 94 -12.64 -10.35 3.91
N PHE A 95 -13.78 -9.92 4.46
CA PHE A 95 -14.41 -8.62 4.17
C PHE A 95 -14.40 -7.65 5.36
N ARG A 96 -13.64 -7.97 6.42
CA ARG A 96 -13.59 -7.38 7.77
C ARG A 96 -14.31 -8.22 8.83
N ILE A 97 -13.82 -8.14 10.06
CA ILE A 97 -14.34 -8.95 11.18
C ILE A 97 -15.82 -8.72 11.47
N LYS A 98 -16.30 -7.47 11.43
CA LYS A 98 -17.73 -7.16 11.66
C LYS A 98 -18.63 -7.81 10.61
N VAL A 99 -18.21 -7.79 9.35
CA VAL A 99 -18.91 -8.44 8.24
C VAL A 99 -18.89 -9.95 8.43
N HIS A 100 -17.73 -10.53 8.74
CA HIS A 100 -17.59 -11.97 8.98
C HIS A 100 -18.50 -12.49 10.10
N VAL A 101 -18.60 -11.74 11.20
CA VAL A 101 -19.48 -12.07 12.32
C VAL A 101 -20.95 -11.96 11.89
N ALA A 102 -21.32 -10.90 11.18
CA ALA A 102 -22.70 -10.68 10.73
C ALA A 102 -23.19 -11.76 9.76
N LEU A 103 -22.37 -12.15 8.79
CA LEU A 103 -22.72 -13.20 7.83
C LEU A 103 -22.93 -14.58 8.50
N LYS A 104 -22.39 -14.79 9.70
CA LYS A 104 -22.54 -16.05 10.46
C LYS A 104 -23.71 -16.07 11.46
N LYS A 105 -24.34 -14.91 11.72
CA LYS A 105 -25.40 -14.80 12.73
C LYS A 105 -26.76 -15.32 12.26
N GLY A 106 -26.93 -15.58 10.97
CA GLY A 106 -28.15 -16.16 10.40
C GLY A 106 -29.35 -15.22 10.39
N HIS A 107 -29.14 -13.91 10.55
CA HIS A 107 -30.21 -12.89 10.44
C HIS A 107 -30.44 -12.40 9.01
N LEU A 108 -29.52 -12.69 8.09
CA LEU A 108 -29.64 -12.45 6.65
C LEU A 108 -30.06 -13.74 5.96
N SER A 109 -30.81 -13.63 4.87
CA SER A 109 -31.13 -14.77 4.01
C SER A 109 -29.89 -15.31 3.31
N ASP A 110 -29.89 -16.61 2.97
CA ASP A 110 -28.79 -17.23 2.23
C ASP A 110 -28.48 -16.52 0.91
N HIS A 111 -29.53 -16.05 0.22
CA HIS A 111 -29.40 -15.28 -1.01
C HIS A 111 -28.70 -13.93 -0.79
N GLU A 112 -28.98 -13.23 0.31
CA GLU A 112 -28.29 -11.98 0.65
C GLU A 112 -26.82 -12.21 0.98
N VAL A 113 -26.52 -13.25 1.76
CA VAL A 113 -25.14 -13.64 2.10
C VAL A 113 -24.35 -13.98 0.85
N GLU A 114 -24.92 -14.77 -0.06
CA GLU A 114 -24.29 -15.14 -1.33
C GLU A 114 -24.07 -13.90 -2.23
N LYS A 115 -25.11 -13.07 -2.39
CA LYS A 115 -25.05 -11.85 -3.20
C LYS A 115 -23.97 -10.90 -2.68
N PHE A 116 -23.93 -10.64 -1.36
CA PHE A 116 -22.90 -9.81 -0.74
C PHE A 116 -21.50 -10.38 -0.98
N THR A 117 -21.30 -11.67 -0.68
CA THR A 117 -20.01 -12.34 -0.82
C THR A 117 -19.50 -12.25 -2.25
N LYS A 118 -20.37 -12.48 -3.23
CA LYS A 118 -20.04 -12.35 -4.66
C LYS A 118 -19.63 -10.92 -5.03
N ASN A 119 -20.39 -9.92 -4.59
CA ASN A 119 -20.11 -8.52 -4.89
C ASN A 119 -18.79 -8.05 -4.27
N ALA A 120 -18.57 -8.35 -2.99
CA ALA A 120 -17.36 -7.97 -2.27
C ALA A 120 -16.11 -8.67 -2.86
N THR A 121 -16.22 -9.95 -3.21
CA THR A 121 -15.14 -10.69 -3.89
C THR A 121 -14.83 -10.10 -5.26
N ASN A 122 -15.87 -9.77 -6.04
CA ASN A 122 -15.70 -9.13 -7.35
C ASN A 122 -15.02 -7.75 -7.25
N ALA A 123 -15.31 -6.99 -6.21
CA ALA A 123 -14.63 -5.71 -5.97
C ALA A 123 -13.12 -5.90 -5.73
N TYR A 124 -12.71 -6.91 -4.94
CA TYR A 124 -11.29 -7.25 -4.79
C TYR A 124 -10.66 -7.76 -6.09
N HIS A 125 -11.35 -8.58 -6.89
CA HIS A 125 -10.83 -8.99 -8.20
C HIS A 125 -10.61 -7.81 -9.16
N ARG A 126 -11.54 -6.84 -9.18
CA ARG A 126 -11.38 -5.61 -9.96
C ARG A 126 -10.18 -4.80 -9.47
N ALA A 127 -9.98 -4.71 -8.15
CA ALA A 127 -8.81 -4.07 -7.56
C ALA A 127 -7.51 -4.75 -8.01
N LEU A 128 -7.41 -6.07 -7.92
CA LEU A 128 -6.23 -6.81 -8.38
C LEU A 128 -5.97 -6.59 -9.87
N ALA A 129 -6.99 -6.75 -10.71
CA ALA A 129 -6.86 -6.53 -12.14
C ALA A 129 -6.41 -5.10 -12.46
N TYR A 130 -6.85 -4.10 -11.70
CA TYR A 130 -6.37 -2.73 -11.82
C TYR A 130 -4.90 -2.61 -11.44
N ILE A 131 -4.49 -3.16 -10.29
CA ILE A 131 -3.10 -3.12 -9.83
C ILE A 131 -2.18 -3.82 -10.84
N GLU A 132 -2.53 -5.01 -11.30
CA GLU A 132 -1.76 -5.79 -12.28
C GLU A 132 -1.67 -5.10 -13.64
N LYS A 133 -2.72 -4.38 -14.04
CA LYS A 133 -2.72 -3.59 -15.28
C LYS A 133 -1.74 -2.42 -15.24
N TRP A 134 -1.64 -1.73 -14.10
CA TRP A 134 -0.87 -0.49 -13.98
C TRP A 134 0.51 -0.68 -13.34
N TYR A 135 0.74 -1.80 -12.66
CA TYR A 135 2.00 -2.16 -12.03
C TYR A 135 2.46 -3.53 -12.54
N PRO A 136 3.31 -3.59 -13.58
CA PRO A 136 3.80 -4.85 -14.14
C PRO A 136 4.86 -5.47 -13.21
N PHE A 137 4.43 -6.34 -12.30
CA PHE A 137 5.27 -6.95 -11.26
C PHE A 137 6.54 -7.64 -11.77
N GLU A 138 6.50 -8.24 -12.97
CA GLU A 138 7.62 -9.00 -13.52
C GLU A 138 8.66 -8.16 -14.27
N ASN A 139 8.28 -6.98 -14.79
CA ASN A 139 9.09 -6.25 -15.76
C ASN A 139 9.31 -4.79 -15.34
N GLN A 140 9.74 -4.59 -14.10
CA GLN A 140 9.88 -3.25 -13.54
C GLN A 140 11.26 -3.01 -12.96
N TYR A 141 11.85 -1.87 -13.33
CA TYR A 141 13.09 -1.35 -12.75
C TYR A 141 13.03 -1.30 -11.21
N TYR A 142 11.85 -1.04 -10.63
CA TYR A 142 11.65 -1.06 -9.18
C TYR A 142 11.92 -2.43 -8.53
N LYS A 143 11.76 -3.54 -9.26
CA LYS A 143 12.16 -4.88 -8.80
C LYS A 143 13.67 -4.95 -8.64
N THR A 144 14.43 -4.48 -9.64
CA THR A 144 15.89 -4.41 -9.57
C THR A 144 16.35 -3.46 -8.46
N PHE A 145 15.67 -2.32 -8.27
CA PHE A 145 15.99 -1.36 -7.21
C PHE A 145 15.86 -1.94 -5.80
N SER A 146 14.95 -2.92 -5.61
CA SER A 146 14.62 -3.45 -4.28
C SER A 146 15.79 -4.04 -3.49
N CYS A 147 16.90 -4.42 -4.16
CA CYS A 147 18.10 -4.91 -3.49
C CYS A 147 18.76 -3.87 -2.57
N LEU A 148 18.50 -2.57 -2.78
CA LEU A 148 18.98 -1.49 -1.93
C LEU A 148 18.13 -1.28 -0.66
N ASN A 149 17.03 -2.02 -0.50
CA ASN A 149 16.21 -1.99 0.71
C ASN A 149 16.87 -2.80 1.83
N LEU A 150 17.64 -2.10 2.67
CA LEU A 150 18.40 -2.69 3.77
C LEU A 150 17.53 -3.10 4.97
N GLU A 151 16.30 -2.59 5.08
CA GLU A 151 15.36 -2.91 6.18
C GLU A 151 14.94 -4.38 6.19
N CYS A 152 15.01 -5.08 5.05
CA CYS A 152 14.74 -6.52 5.00
C CYS A 152 15.83 -7.37 5.66
N GLY A 153 16.90 -6.74 6.15
CA GLY A 153 18.02 -7.39 6.84
C GLY A 153 18.95 -8.16 5.91
N ARG A 154 18.78 -8.01 4.59
CA ARG A 154 19.62 -8.60 3.54
C ARG A 154 20.42 -7.52 2.84
N LEU A 155 21.63 -7.85 2.46
CA LEU A 155 22.49 -6.99 1.64
C LEU A 155 22.26 -7.28 0.15
N PRO A 156 22.47 -6.30 -0.73
CA PRO A 156 22.48 -6.55 -2.15
C PRO A 156 23.62 -7.51 -2.52
N THR A 157 23.39 -8.38 -3.49
CA THR A 157 24.46 -9.19 -4.06
C THR A 157 25.27 -8.39 -5.08
N LEU A 158 26.48 -8.86 -5.41
CA LEU A 158 27.27 -8.24 -6.47
C LEU A 158 26.50 -8.21 -7.80
N ASP A 159 25.87 -9.31 -8.18
CA ASP A 159 25.08 -9.39 -9.43
C ASP A 159 23.95 -8.36 -9.47
N GLN A 160 23.24 -8.17 -8.35
CA GLN A 160 22.19 -7.16 -8.25
C GLN A 160 22.75 -5.73 -8.39
N LEU A 161 23.91 -5.44 -7.79
CA LEU A 161 24.56 -4.14 -7.93
C LEU A 161 25.10 -3.91 -9.35
N LEU A 162 25.63 -4.94 -9.99
CA LEU A 162 26.09 -4.88 -11.38
C LEU A 162 24.91 -4.68 -12.34
N GLU A 163 23.76 -5.29 -12.07
CA GLU A 163 22.52 -5.05 -12.81
C GLU A 163 22.10 -3.58 -12.69
N LEU A 164 22.07 -3.03 -11.47
CA LEU A 164 21.78 -1.61 -11.23
C LEU A 164 22.78 -0.67 -11.91
N TRP A 165 24.06 -0.99 -11.81
CA TRP A 165 25.12 -0.25 -12.48
C TRP A 165 24.92 -0.25 -14.00
N SER A 166 24.52 -1.39 -14.57
CA SER A 166 24.35 -1.54 -16.03
C SER A 166 23.24 -0.68 -16.62
N ILE A 167 22.21 -0.37 -15.82
CA ILE A 167 21.09 0.52 -16.19
C ILE A 167 21.31 1.96 -15.73
N SER A 168 22.36 2.22 -14.93
CA SER A 168 22.69 3.56 -14.45
C SER A 168 23.34 4.42 -15.54
N PRO A 169 23.13 5.75 -15.51
CA PRO A 169 23.81 6.66 -16.44
C PRO A 169 25.34 6.69 -16.24
N TRP A 170 25.84 6.17 -15.11
CA TRP A 170 27.24 6.21 -14.71
C TRP A 170 28.06 5.02 -15.18
N LYS A 171 27.46 4.07 -15.92
CA LYS A 171 28.12 2.86 -16.41
C LYS A 171 29.48 3.12 -17.09
N GLN A 172 29.61 4.22 -17.82
CA GLN A 172 30.84 4.57 -18.55
C GLN A 172 31.92 5.21 -17.66
N GLN A 173 31.58 5.64 -16.44
CA GLN A 173 32.43 6.43 -15.55
C GLN A 173 32.82 5.69 -14.27
N THR A 174 32.24 4.52 -14.04
CA THR A 174 32.39 3.74 -12.81
C THR A 174 32.93 2.36 -13.18
N PRO A 175 34.19 2.02 -12.85
CA PRO A 175 34.72 0.69 -13.04
C PRO A 175 33.95 -0.32 -12.17
N PRO A 176 33.45 -1.44 -12.73
CA PRO A 176 32.67 -2.41 -11.98
C PRO A 176 33.48 -3.13 -10.89
N GLU A 177 34.81 -3.18 -11.01
CA GLU A 177 35.70 -3.84 -10.05
C GLU A 177 35.63 -3.19 -8.66
N GLN A 178 35.49 -1.86 -8.62
CA GLN A 178 35.42 -1.11 -7.35
C GLN A 178 34.10 -1.35 -6.59
N ILE A 179 33.03 -1.79 -7.26
CA ILE A 179 31.77 -2.14 -6.62
C ILE A 179 31.94 -3.34 -5.69
N TYR A 180 32.85 -4.27 -6.02
CA TYR A 180 33.14 -5.43 -5.18
C TYR A 180 33.74 -5.02 -3.83
N ASP A 181 34.76 -4.15 -3.85
CA ASP A 181 35.44 -3.67 -2.65
C ASP A 181 34.49 -2.87 -1.76
N GLU A 182 33.68 -1.99 -2.37
CA GLU A 182 32.68 -1.20 -1.64
C GLU A 182 31.55 -2.07 -1.06
N LEU A 183 31.16 -3.15 -1.74
CA LEU A 183 30.22 -4.14 -1.19
C LEU A 183 30.83 -4.89 0.00
N ALA A 184 32.11 -5.25 -0.05
CA ALA A 184 32.81 -5.87 1.08
C ALA A 184 32.87 -4.91 2.28
N ALA A 185 33.11 -3.62 2.04
CA ALA A 185 33.02 -2.59 3.07
C ALA A 185 31.61 -2.54 3.68
N LEU A 186 30.56 -2.47 2.85
CA LEU A 186 29.17 -2.51 3.33
C LEU A 186 28.88 -3.73 4.20
N GLN A 187 29.34 -4.92 3.79
CA GLN A 187 29.18 -6.15 4.56
C GLN A 187 29.79 -6.06 5.95
N SER A 188 30.95 -5.42 6.07
CA SER A 188 31.64 -5.27 7.36
C SER A 188 30.88 -4.35 8.34
N VAL A 189 30.30 -3.24 7.84
CA VAL A 189 29.60 -2.25 8.69
C VAL A 189 28.11 -2.53 8.87
N PHE A 190 27.49 -3.35 8.01
CA PHE A 190 26.05 -3.61 8.03
C PHE A 190 25.48 -4.04 9.39
N PRO A 191 26.12 -4.92 10.19
CA PRO A 191 25.62 -5.27 11.51
C PRO A 191 25.41 -4.06 12.43
N SER A 192 26.23 -3.02 12.30
CA SER A 192 26.11 -1.78 13.08
C SER A 192 24.99 -0.86 12.59
N LEU A 193 24.63 -0.96 11.30
CA LEU A 193 23.60 -0.12 10.67
C LEU A 193 22.17 -0.60 10.99
N LYS A 194 21.98 -1.92 11.14
CA LYS A 194 20.67 -2.54 11.39
C LYS A 194 19.95 -2.01 12.64
N LEU A 195 20.69 -1.47 13.59
CA LEU A 195 20.14 -0.98 14.86
C LEU A 195 19.44 0.37 14.70
N GLU A 196 19.59 1.05 13.57
CA GLU A 196 19.25 2.46 13.49
C GLU A 196 18.57 2.83 12.15
N GLY A 197 17.24 2.87 12.16
CA GLY A 197 16.48 3.66 11.19
C GLY A 197 15.95 2.92 9.95
N ASN A 198 15.52 3.69 8.96
CA ASN A 198 15.07 3.19 7.66
C ASN A 198 16.25 3.01 6.68
N SER A 199 16.02 2.40 5.52
CA SER A 199 17.08 2.08 4.55
C SER A 199 17.85 3.33 4.07
N ILE A 200 17.19 4.47 3.91
CA ILE A 200 17.86 5.73 3.51
C ILE A 200 18.85 6.17 4.60
N GLU A 201 18.41 6.13 5.86
CA GLU A 201 19.25 6.48 7.00
C GLU A 201 20.45 5.52 7.14
N MET A 202 20.24 4.22 6.88
CA MET A 202 21.31 3.22 6.86
C MET A 202 22.34 3.53 5.76
N TRP A 203 21.89 3.88 4.55
CA TRP A 203 22.78 4.28 3.46
C TRP A 203 23.55 5.56 3.79
N CYS A 204 22.89 6.59 4.33
CA CYS A 204 23.56 7.83 4.74
C CYS A 204 24.66 7.56 5.78
N LYS A 205 24.41 6.68 6.76
CA LYS A 205 25.42 6.31 7.76
C LYS A 205 26.56 5.49 7.19
N PHE A 206 26.28 4.60 6.24
CA PHE A 206 27.33 3.87 5.52
C PHE A 206 28.29 4.86 4.84
N PHE A 207 27.76 5.80 4.05
CA PHE A 207 28.58 6.79 3.32
C PHE A 207 29.26 7.84 4.23
N GLN A 208 28.86 7.95 5.49
CA GLN A 208 29.59 8.74 6.50
C GLN A 208 30.79 8.00 7.07
N LYS A 209 30.79 6.67 7.03
CA LYS A 209 31.83 5.81 7.62
C LYS A 209 32.82 5.29 6.59
N GLU A 210 32.35 4.99 5.39
CA GLU A 210 33.13 4.32 4.34
C GLU A 210 33.17 5.18 3.07
N GLU A 211 34.34 5.25 2.43
CA GLU A 211 34.48 5.85 1.11
C GLU A 211 34.00 4.85 0.05
N ALA A 212 32.74 4.98 -0.35
CA ALA A 212 32.11 4.13 -1.36
C ALA A 212 31.46 4.97 -2.49
N PRO A 213 32.27 5.68 -3.31
CA PRO A 213 31.76 6.61 -4.31
C PRO A 213 30.92 5.95 -5.41
N ASN A 214 31.15 4.67 -5.73
CA ASN A 214 30.44 3.99 -6.79
C ASN A 214 29.05 3.50 -6.34
N LEU A 215 28.97 2.91 -5.16
CA LEU A 215 27.71 2.60 -4.49
C LEU A 215 26.92 3.88 -4.21
N LEU A 216 27.58 4.97 -3.81
CA LEU A 216 26.90 6.26 -3.62
C LEU A 216 26.21 6.72 -4.89
N LYS A 217 26.89 6.67 -6.05
CA LYS A 217 26.28 7.02 -7.35
C LYS A 217 25.09 6.14 -7.69
N ILE A 218 25.19 4.83 -7.43
CA ILE A 218 24.08 3.88 -7.68
C ILE A 218 22.89 4.19 -6.79
N VAL A 219 23.12 4.39 -5.48
CA VAL A 219 22.07 4.71 -4.52
C VAL A 219 21.43 6.06 -4.84
N GLN A 220 22.23 7.09 -5.17
CA GLN A 220 21.72 8.40 -5.58
C GLN A 220 20.87 8.32 -6.85
N PHE A 221 21.31 7.55 -7.85
CA PHE A 221 20.53 7.31 -9.05
C PHE A 221 19.18 6.71 -8.73
N VAL A 222 19.13 5.63 -7.94
CA VAL A 222 17.87 4.99 -7.56
C VAL A 222 16.99 5.94 -6.73
N CYS A 223 17.55 6.68 -5.78
CA CYS A 223 16.81 7.65 -4.97
C CYS A 223 16.28 8.84 -5.79
N SER A 224 16.87 9.15 -6.93
CA SER A 224 16.40 10.22 -7.83
C SER A 224 15.16 9.82 -8.65
N VAL A 225 14.83 8.53 -8.71
CA VAL A 225 13.62 8.04 -9.39
C VAL A 225 12.40 8.29 -8.50
N PRO A 226 11.41 9.09 -8.94
CA PRO A 226 10.23 9.37 -8.13
C PRO A 226 9.35 8.13 -7.99
N VAL A 227 8.89 7.84 -6.77
CA VAL A 227 7.96 6.74 -6.47
C VAL A 227 6.51 7.07 -6.82
N SER A 228 6.18 8.36 -6.92
CA SER A 228 4.85 8.84 -7.28
C SER A 228 4.92 10.23 -7.91
N ASN A 229 3.87 10.57 -8.67
CA ASN A 229 3.70 11.89 -9.26
C ASN A 229 3.46 12.99 -8.20
N ALA A 230 3.11 12.63 -6.96
CA ALA A 230 2.94 13.57 -5.85
C ALA A 230 4.23 14.33 -5.49
N PHE A 231 5.41 13.80 -5.85
CA PHE A 231 6.68 14.51 -5.71
C PHE A 231 6.88 15.55 -6.82
N VAL A 232 6.42 15.26 -8.03
CA VAL A 232 6.49 16.15 -9.19
C VAL A 232 5.54 17.33 -8.99
N GLU A 233 4.31 17.08 -8.51
CA GLU A 233 3.35 18.13 -8.15
C GLU A 233 3.85 19.03 -7.00
N ARG A 234 4.51 18.45 -5.98
CA ARG A 234 5.12 19.25 -4.90
C ARG A 234 6.24 20.16 -5.40
N MET A 235 7.14 19.66 -6.25
CA MET A 235 8.19 20.51 -6.82
C MET A 235 7.59 21.64 -7.65
N PHE A 236 6.60 21.36 -8.50
CA PHE A 236 5.95 22.39 -9.31
C PHE A 236 5.12 23.39 -8.47
N SER A 237 4.47 22.96 -7.39
CA SER A 237 3.74 23.86 -6.49
C SER A 237 4.60 24.85 -5.70
N VAL A 238 5.92 24.65 -5.66
CA VAL A 238 6.88 25.61 -5.08
C VAL A 238 7.31 26.65 -6.11
N PHE A 239 7.07 26.40 -7.41
CA PHE A 239 7.38 27.31 -8.51
C PHE A 239 6.17 28.16 -8.96
N ASP A 240 4.98 27.96 -8.38
CA ASP A 240 3.78 28.79 -8.53
C ASP A 240 3.56 29.68 -7.29
#